data_AF-A0A9X1MI47-F1
#
_entry.id   AF-A0A9X1MI47-F1
#
_cell.length_a   1.000
_cell.length_b   1.000
_cell.length_c   1.000
_cell.angle_alpha   90.00
_cell.angle_beta   90.00
_cell.angle_gamma   90.00
#
_symmetry.space_group_name_H-M   'P 1'
#
loop_
_entity.id
_entity.type
_entity.pdbx_description
1 polymer ?
#
loop_
_entity_poly.entity_id
_entity_poly.type
_entity_poly.pdbx_seq_one_letter_code
_entity_poly.pdbx_strand_id
1 'polypeptide(L)'
;MRKPPRTRVDSSASRSKSVRKSNHSWRDQRPFLFSVAVHAVLILLLALLAVPVISGQRMGAVILDESALLPLDSQLAESNQLVPELELPVLVETPLDAEDSVPASLTSPSLEADFSKEMPTKSVENLSGEGSTQVAQVSPRNGRGATHVAVGNYDEAMDQITRELIRLLKDGEVVVVWLFDQSTSMEDDRAQIGARIGRVYQELTASGFAEHNALTTGIASYSGDYAQHTATPTSDVRQIYRAIERVPIDTIGKELTCKSVIEAIARHRRYVENSKRQFALIVVTDESGDPEDNQRNLEKAILEAQSTGCRVYFLGRESMFGYPYEHLAAVDLQHGISRVSTYDRGPETPFIEQLQTDGFAARTDAVLSGFGPYEQVRLTRETGGLFFMMPDDKPAGGPPMRHHYDPVVLDHYLPDWRPRSEVVEDLKRDPLQLLMTKVIQELNPFQSASVNAAAIRQLFSSDPAILIGEIQQEQVKMRAYIAYLNQAIHSLEVAKPLRDASPSLRQQANYDLLFAQLLTYRIRAAELHDYLTLFLQERPAGGSKWGWRIVMTKQLMTPQNHWAEVALARSFLEHIVTARKGTPWAAAAQLELDRGFGAAIQPVPAP
;
A
#
# COMPACT_ATOMS: atom_id res chain seq x y z
N MET A 1 52.46 -82.32 32.93
CA MET A 1 51.72 -82.88 34.08
C MET A 1 51.21 -81.75 34.99
N ARG A 2 50.27 -82.04 35.90
CA ARG A 2 49.61 -81.11 36.86
C ARG A 2 50.64 -80.27 37.65
N LYS A 3 50.45 -78.94 37.83
CA LYS A 3 49.64 -78.21 38.88
C LYS A 3 50.23 -78.39 40.30
N PRO A 4 49.95 -77.54 41.32
CA PRO A 4 49.30 -76.20 41.40
C PRO A 4 50.16 -75.28 42.34
N PRO A 5 49.66 -74.46 43.31
CA PRO A 5 48.42 -73.67 43.49
C PRO A 5 48.77 -72.15 43.64
N ARG A 6 48.03 -71.20 44.25
CA ARG A 6 46.67 -71.10 44.82
C ARG A 6 46.17 -69.65 44.69
N THR A 7 44.87 -69.41 44.75
CA THR A 7 44.21 -68.09 44.84
C THR A 7 43.59 -67.84 46.21
N ARG A 8 43.49 -66.59 46.66
CA ARG A 8 42.33 -66.11 47.46
C ARG A 8 42.16 -64.58 47.34
N VAL A 9 40.90 -64.15 47.27
CA VAL A 9 40.42 -62.75 47.30
C VAL A 9 39.62 -62.57 48.59
N ASP A 10 39.58 -61.33 49.13
CA ASP A 10 38.61 -60.70 50.07
C ASP A 10 39.34 -59.49 50.75
N SER A 11 38.75 -58.38 51.22
CA SER A 11 37.45 -57.70 50.96
C SER A 11 37.48 -56.27 51.58
N SER A 12 36.55 -55.39 51.16
CA SER A 12 35.91 -54.29 51.96
C SER A 12 36.71 -53.22 52.75
N ALA A 13 36.77 -52.01 52.16
CA ALA A 13 36.38 -50.68 52.70
C ALA A 13 36.77 -50.15 54.12
N SER A 14 37.41 -48.96 54.15
CA SER A 14 36.90 -47.66 54.69
C SER A 14 37.89 -46.76 55.45
N ARG A 15 37.54 -45.45 55.56
CA ARG A 15 38.06 -44.37 56.45
C ARG A 15 39.40 -43.64 56.17
N SER A 16 39.26 -42.59 55.34
CA SER A 16 39.38 -41.15 55.70
C SER A 16 40.67 -40.50 56.23
N LYS A 17 40.92 -39.29 55.68
CA LYS A 17 41.68 -38.12 56.20
C LYS A 17 43.22 -38.15 56.17
N SER A 18 43.77 -37.38 55.22
CA SER A 18 44.82 -36.39 55.52
C SER A 18 44.81 -35.27 54.47
N VAL A 19 44.66 -34.02 54.91
CA VAL A 19 44.64 -32.84 54.03
C VAL A 19 46.06 -32.28 53.91
N ARG A 20 46.62 -32.31 52.70
CA ARG A 20 47.81 -31.51 52.35
C ARG A 20 47.40 -30.38 51.42
N LYS A 21 47.39 -29.15 51.93
CA LYS A 21 47.26 -27.94 51.11
C LYS A 21 48.51 -27.80 50.25
N SER A 22 48.37 -27.97 48.94
CA SER A 22 49.35 -27.48 47.97
C SER A 22 48.91 -26.11 47.48
N ASN A 23 49.77 -25.10 47.62
CA ASN A 23 49.52 -23.78 47.05
C ASN A 23 49.68 -23.87 45.53
N HIS A 24 48.58 -24.06 44.80
CA HIS A 24 48.60 -23.91 43.35
C HIS A 24 48.78 -22.44 42.99
N SER A 25 49.81 -22.20 42.18
CA SER A 25 50.27 -20.87 41.79
C SER A 25 49.29 -20.22 40.81
N TRP A 26 48.92 -18.97 41.05
CA TRP A 26 48.12 -18.12 40.13
C TRP A 26 48.80 -17.83 38.78
N ARG A 27 49.94 -18.47 38.46
CA ARG A 27 50.61 -18.35 37.16
C ARG A 27 50.07 -19.31 36.09
N ASP A 28 49.51 -20.47 36.44
CA ASP A 28 49.08 -21.48 35.46
C ASP A 28 47.69 -21.21 34.83
N GLN A 29 46.90 -20.29 35.38
CA GLN A 29 45.62 -19.91 34.77
C GLN A 29 45.75 -18.90 33.63
N ARG A 30 46.94 -18.37 33.36
CA ARG A 30 47.20 -17.40 32.28
C ARG A 30 46.79 -17.90 30.88
N PRO A 31 47.20 -19.09 30.40
CA PRO A 31 46.76 -19.60 29.10
C PRO A 31 45.24 -19.88 29.06
N PHE A 32 44.64 -20.29 30.17
CA PHE A 32 43.18 -20.50 30.26
C PHE A 32 42.43 -19.16 30.14
N LEU A 33 42.79 -18.15 30.92
CA LEU A 33 42.20 -16.82 30.86
C LEU A 33 42.43 -16.13 29.51
N PHE A 34 43.61 -16.32 28.89
CA PHE A 34 43.89 -15.84 27.55
C PHE A 34 43.03 -16.54 26.50
N SER A 35 42.87 -17.87 26.58
CA SER A 35 41.97 -18.61 25.70
C SER A 35 40.52 -18.15 25.83
N VAL A 36 40.03 -17.97 27.07
CA VAL A 36 38.67 -17.45 27.33
C VAL A 36 38.50 -16.04 26.76
N ALA A 37 39.50 -15.15 26.92
CA ALA A 37 39.44 -13.80 26.35
C ALA A 37 39.44 -13.82 24.80
N VAL A 38 40.26 -14.67 24.17
CA VAL A 38 40.28 -14.83 22.71
C VAL A 38 38.95 -15.38 22.19
N HIS A 39 38.38 -16.40 22.85
CA HIS A 39 37.07 -16.94 22.47
C HIS A 39 35.94 -15.94 22.72
N ALA A 40 35.99 -15.14 23.79
CA ALA A 40 35.01 -14.07 24.03
C ALA A 40 35.06 -12.99 22.94
N VAL A 41 36.26 -12.57 22.53
CA VAL A 41 36.45 -11.62 21.42
C VAL A 41 36.01 -12.24 20.07
N LEU A 42 36.30 -13.52 19.84
CA LEU A 42 35.85 -14.23 18.64
C LEU A 42 34.32 -14.37 18.58
N ILE A 43 33.68 -14.68 19.71
CA ILE A 43 32.22 -14.71 19.84
C ILE A 43 31.62 -13.31 19.65
N LEU A 44 32.27 -12.24 20.14
CA LEU A 44 31.82 -10.87 19.93
C LEU A 44 31.96 -10.44 18.46
N LEU A 45 33.04 -10.83 17.78
CA LEU A 45 33.24 -10.62 16.35
C LEU A 45 32.26 -11.44 15.50
N LEU A 46 32.01 -12.70 15.87
CA LEU A 46 30.98 -13.52 15.25
C LEU A 46 29.58 -12.96 15.51
N ALA A 47 29.30 -12.40 16.69
CA ALA A 47 28.04 -11.72 16.97
C ALA A 47 27.88 -10.44 16.14
N LEU A 48 28.96 -9.68 15.91
CA LEU A 48 28.98 -8.52 15.01
C LEU A 48 28.81 -8.90 13.53
N LEU A 49 29.34 -10.05 13.11
CA LEU A 49 29.18 -10.60 11.75
C LEU A 49 27.86 -11.35 11.55
N ALA A 50 27.27 -11.88 12.62
CA ALA A 50 25.99 -12.58 12.65
C ALA A 50 24.84 -11.68 13.12
N VAL A 51 25.04 -10.37 13.25
CA VAL A 51 23.96 -9.41 13.03
C VAL A 51 23.55 -9.63 11.58
N PRO A 52 22.36 -10.20 11.28
CA PRO A 52 21.91 -10.19 9.91
C PRO A 52 21.84 -8.72 9.48
N VAL A 53 22.34 -8.42 8.28
CA VAL A 53 21.97 -7.16 7.63
C VAL A 53 20.48 -7.25 7.37
N ILE A 54 19.68 -6.79 8.35
CA ILE A 54 18.25 -6.56 8.21
C ILE A 54 18.08 -5.29 7.37
N SER A 55 18.56 -5.37 6.14
CA SER A 55 17.95 -4.73 4.98
C SER A 55 16.84 -5.64 4.45
N GLY A 56 16.03 -6.20 5.35
CA GLY A 56 14.64 -6.42 5.02
C GLY A 56 14.04 -5.04 4.84
N GLN A 57 13.44 -4.78 3.67
CA GLN A 57 12.57 -3.61 3.51
C GLN A 57 11.57 -3.64 4.66
N ARG A 58 11.69 -2.67 5.59
CA ARG A 58 10.58 -2.33 6.47
C ARG A 58 9.55 -1.61 5.61
N MET A 59 8.84 -2.39 4.80
CA MET A 59 7.65 -1.92 4.10
C MET A 59 6.72 -1.26 5.11
N GLY A 60 6.06 -0.19 4.69
CA GLY A 60 5.18 0.64 5.49
C GLY A 60 3.89 -0.02 5.96
N ALA A 61 3.92 -1.32 6.30
CA ALA A 61 3.03 -1.84 7.30
C ALA A 61 3.32 -1.07 8.60
N VAL A 62 2.45 -0.10 8.90
CA VAL A 62 2.27 0.35 10.27
C VAL A 62 1.73 -0.87 11.01
N ILE A 63 2.66 -1.63 11.59
CA ILE A 63 2.38 -2.45 12.76
C ILE A 63 1.87 -1.45 13.78
N LEU A 64 0.54 -1.33 13.89
CA LEU A 64 -0.07 -0.96 15.15
C LEU A 64 0.55 -1.90 16.16
N ASP A 65 1.33 -1.34 17.09
CA ASP A 65 2.06 -2.12 18.09
C ASP A 65 1.12 -3.19 18.64
N GLU A 66 1.53 -4.46 18.56
CA GLU A 66 0.68 -5.61 18.91
C GLU A 66 0.22 -5.49 20.38
N SER A 67 0.98 -4.75 21.21
CA SER A 67 0.63 -4.40 22.59
C SER A 67 -0.36 -3.23 22.75
N ALA A 68 -0.73 -2.52 21.68
CA ALA A 68 -1.74 -1.45 21.66
C ALA A 68 -3.14 -1.94 21.25
N LEU A 69 -3.26 -3.20 20.81
CA LEU A 69 -4.54 -3.89 20.67
C LEU A 69 -4.89 -4.53 22.02
N LEU A 70 -5.77 -3.87 22.78
CA LEU A 70 -6.27 -4.41 24.05
C LEU A 70 -7.14 -5.66 23.78
N PRO A 71 -6.85 -6.83 24.39
CA PRO A 71 -7.73 -7.99 24.36
C PRO A 71 -8.93 -7.74 25.30
N LEU A 72 -10.20 -7.96 24.88
CA LEU A 72 -11.35 -7.56 25.70
C LEU A 72 -12.73 -8.24 25.48
N ASP A 73 -12.98 -9.37 26.15
CA ASP A 73 -14.01 -9.53 27.22
C ASP A 73 -15.46 -8.93 27.13
N SER A 74 -16.62 -9.58 26.85
CA SER A 74 -16.99 -10.68 25.92
C SER A 74 -18.49 -10.69 25.53
N GLN A 75 -18.84 -11.46 24.47
CA GLN A 75 -20.17 -11.99 24.08
C GLN A 75 -21.20 -11.10 23.35
N LEU A 76 -21.84 -11.68 22.33
CA LEU A 76 -23.17 -11.30 21.82
C LEU A 76 -24.10 -12.51 21.72
N ALA A 77 -25.39 -12.29 22.02
CA ALA A 77 -26.46 -13.27 21.85
C ALA A 77 -27.23 -13.04 20.55
N GLU A 78 -27.63 -14.15 19.91
CA GLU A 78 -28.67 -14.32 18.89
C GLU A 78 -28.98 -13.10 17.98
N SER A 79 -28.47 -13.15 16.75
CA SER A 79 -29.04 -12.40 15.61
C SER A 79 -29.30 -13.35 14.44
N ASN A 80 -30.35 -13.09 13.65
CA ASN A 80 -30.68 -13.91 12.48
C ASN A 80 -29.54 -13.84 11.45
N GLN A 81 -28.92 -14.98 11.16
CA GLN A 81 -28.01 -15.13 10.01
C GLN A 81 -28.75 -14.70 8.72
N LEU A 82 -28.21 -13.70 8.01
CA LEU A 82 -28.71 -13.27 6.70
C LEU A 82 -28.03 -14.03 5.55
N VAL A 83 -26.88 -14.66 5.83
CA VAL A 83 -26.11 -15.51 4.92
C VAL A 83 -26.17 -16.96 5.41
N PRO A 84 -26.49 -17.95 4.55
CA PRO A 84 -26.40 -19.36 4.90
C PRO A 84 -24.96 -19.78 5.23
N GLU A 85 -24.80 -20.62 6.25
CA GLU A 85 -23.51 -21.23 6.60
C GLU A 85 -23.23 -22.42 5.66
N LEU A 86 -22.06 -22.44 4.99
CA LEU A 86 -21.66 -23.58 4.16
C LEU A 86 -21.00 -24.67 4.99
N GLU A 87 -21.60 -25.85 4.97
CA GLU A 87 -20.92 -27.09 5.33
C GLU A 87 -20.11 -27.59 4.12
N LEU A 88 -18.78 -27.54 4.22
CA LEU A 88 -17.89 -28.14 3.21
C LEU A 88 -17.86 -29.67 3.40
N PRO A 89 -17.95 -30.47 2.32
CA PRO A 89 -17.93 -31.92 2.43
C PRO A 89 -16.58 -32.43 2.96
N VAL A 90 -16.63 -33.16 4.08
CA VAL A 90 -15.44 -33.78 4.68
C VAL A 90 -14.95 -34.91 3.78
N LEU A 91 -13.76 -34.74 3.21
CA LEU A 91 -13.04 -35.83 2.56
C LEU A 91 -12.63 -36.87 3.61
N VAL A 92 -12.97 -38.13 3.36
CA VAL A 92 -12.43 -39.26 4.13
C VAL A 92 -10.94 -39.36 3.81
N GLU A 93 -10.11 -38.97 4.77
CA GLU A 93 -8.66 -39.15 4.69
C GLU A 93 -8.35 -40.66 4.60
N THR A 94 -7.95 -41.11 3.41
CA THR A 94 -7.28 -42.41 3.28
C THR A 94 -5.89 -42.26 3.89
N PRO A 95 -5.53 -43.03 4.94
CA PRO A 95 -4.24 -42.87 5.59
C PRO A 95 -3.12 -43.28 4.61
N LEU A 96 -2.32 -42.29 4.22
CA LEU A 96 -1.02 -42.50 3.60
C LEU A 96 -0.01 -42.86 4.69
N ASP A 97 0.91 -43.78 4.38
CA ASP A 97 1.83 -44.37 5.35
C ASP A 97 2.71 -43.31 6.04
N ALA A 98 2.87 -43.48 7.35
CA ALA A 98 3.40 -42.46 8.24
C ALA A 98 4.95 -42.41 8.28
N GLU A 99 5.57 -41.92 7.21
CA GLU A 99 6.97 -41.44 7.22
C GLU A 99 7.17 -40.14 6.42
N ASP A 100 6.40 -39.09 6.72
CA ASP A 100 6.95 -37.72 6.64
C ASP A 100 6.18 -36.77 7.58
N SER A 101 6.89 -36.14 8.51
CA SER A 101 6.28 -35.29 9.53
C SER A 101 5.99 -33.89 8.99
N VAL A 102 4.71 -33.57 8.78
CA VAL A 102 4.26 -32.21 8.47
C VAL A 102 4.77 -31.24 9.55
N PRO A 103 5.49 -30.15 9.21
CA PRO A 103 5.96 -29.19 10.20
C PRO A 103 4.77 -28.45 10.80
N ALA A 104 4.62 -28.54 12.12
CA ALA A 104 3.62 -27.81 12.90
C ALA A 104 3.98 -26.30 12.98
N SER A 105 3.76 -25.58 11.88
CA SER A 105 3.93 -24.12 11.76
C SER A 105 3.03 -23.57 10.66
N LEU A 106 1.73 -23.83 10.78
CA LEU A 106 0.68 -23.15 10.02
C LEU A 106 -0.15 -22.31 11.00
N THR A 107 0.35 -21.12 11.34
CA THR A 107 -0.42 -20.13 12.10
C THR A 107 -1.46 -19.54 11.16
N SER A 108 -2.71 -19.95 11.32
CA SER A 108 -3.83 -19.34 10.60
C SER A 108 -4.16 -17.98 11.23
N PRO A 109 -4.55 -16.95 10.46
CA PRO A 109 -5.09 -15.73 11.05
C PRO A 109 -6.39 -16.07 11.78
N SER A 110 -6.39 -15.95 13.11
CA SER A 110 -7.55 -16.12 13.97
C SER A 110 -8.02 -14.76 14.45
N LEU A 111 -9.21 -14.33 14.03
CA LEU A 111 -9.81 -13.10 14.53
C LEU A 111 -10.24 -13.33 15.99
N GLU A 112 -9.38 -13.00 16.94
CA GLU A 112 -9.79 -12.91 18.35
C GLU A 112 -10.91 -11.87 18.44
N ALA A 113 -12.05 -12.32 18.95
CA ALA A 113 -13.26 -11.53 19.10
C ALA A 113 -13.27 -10.93 20.51
N ASP A 114 -13.67 -9.66 20.62
CA ASP A 114 -14.72 -9.19 21.52
C ASP A 114 -14.80 -7.64 21.54
N PHE A 115 -15.99 -7.10 21.83
CA PHE A 115 -16.26 -5.66 21.90
C PHE A 115 -17.39 -5.36 22.89
N SER A 116 -17.27 -4.30 23.72
CA SER A 116 -18.41 -3.82 24.53
C SER A 116 -18.37 -2.32 24.93
N LYS A 117 -19.49 -1.65 24.60
CA LYS A 117 -20.11 -0.41 25.13
C LYS A 117 -19.25 0.74 25.72
N GLU A 118 -19.42 1.91 25.10
CA GLU A 118 -20.33 2.96 25.62
C GLU A 118 -21.00 3.72 24.45
N MET A 119 -22.29 4.07 24.56
CA MET A 119 -23.05 4.78 23.52
C MET A 119 -23.66 6.08 24.10
N PRO A 120 -23.14 7.27 23.78
CA PRO A 120 -23.79 8.53 24.08
C PRO A 120 -24.78 8.89 22.95
N THR A 121 -26.08 8.75 23.21
CA THR A 121 -27.10 9.26 22.30
C THR A 121 -27.08 10.79 22.24
N LYS A 122 -26.79 11.36 21.07
CA LYS A 122 -27.01 12.78 20.78
C LYS A 122 -28.01 12.94 19.63
N SER A 123 -29.10 13.64 19.93
CA SER A 123 -30.09 14.08 18.96
C SER A 123 -29.46 15.03 17.95
N VAL A 124 -29.70 14.81 16.66
CA VAL A 124 -29.30 15.73 15.58
C VAL A 124 -30.46 16.65 15.25
N GLU A 125 -30.27 17.96 15.36
CA GLU A 125 -31.21 18.95 14.82
C GLU A 125 -31.00 19.12 13.31
N ASN A 126 -32.11 19.16 12.57
CA ASN A 126 -32.11 19.31 11.13
C ASN A 126 -31.73 20.73 10.70
N LEU A 127 -30.81 20.86 9.74
CA LEU A 127 -30.65 22.07 8.94
C LEU A 127 -30.58 21.70 7.45
N SER A 128 -31.72 21.80 6.77
CA SER A 128 -31.82 21.75 5.31
C SER A 128 -31.43 23.08 4.69
N GLY A 129 -30.63 23.06 3.62
CA GLY A 129 -30.28 24.22 2.81
C GLY A 129 -30.26 23.85 1.33
N GLU A 130 -31.04 24.57 0.52
CA GLU A 130 -31.25 24.28 -0.90
C GLU A 130 -30.06 24.66 -1.78
N GLY A 131 -29.92 24.00 -2.92
CA GLY A 131 -28.77 24.16 -3.81
C GLY A 131 -28.86 25.35 -4.77
N SER A 132 -27.70 25.75 -5.29
CA SER A 132 -27.57 26.58 -6.50
C SER A 132 -26.31 26.16 -7.25
N THR A 133 -26.46 25.82 -8.52
CA THR A 133 -25.37 25.46 -9.43
C THR A 133 -24.43 26.64 -9.67
N GLN A 134 -23.19 26.52 -9.22
CA GLN A 134 -22.06 27.32 -9.73
C GLN A 134 -20.87 26.40 -10.00
N VAL A 135 -20.09 26.74 -11.02
CA VAL A 135 -18.83 26.07 -11.36
C VAL A 135 -17.94 26.01 -10.12
N ALA A 136 -17.39 24.84 -9.81
CA ALA A 136 -16.68 24.56 -8.56
C ALA A 136 -15.35 25.33 -8.45
N GLN A 137 -15.42 26.62 -8.12
CA GLN A 137 -14.30 27.32 -7.51
C GLN A 137 -14.13 26.79 -6.09
N VAL A 138 -13.25 25.81 -5.93
CA VAL A 138 -12.80 25.32 -4.62
C VAL A 138 -12.10 26.48 -3.91
N SER A 139 -12.88 27.22 -3.12
CA SER A 139 -12.39 28.40 -2.40
C SER A 139 -11.54 27.94 -1.21
N PRO A 140 -10.37 28.58 -0.93
CA PRO A 140 -9.53 28.26 0.21
C PRO A 140 -10.30 28.38 1.54
N ARG A 141 -10.69 27.25 2.12
CA ARG A 141 -11.47 27.25 3.38
C ARG A 141 -10.48 27.39 4.55
N ASN A 142 -10.57 28.50 5.27
CA ASN A 142 -9.71 28.86 6.41
C ASN A 142 -8.21 28.94 6.09
N GLY A 143 -7.82 29.52 4.95
CA GLY A 143 -6.42 29.76 4.59
C GLY A 143 -5.63 28.52 4.14
N ARG A 144 -6.24 27.34 4.20
CA ARG A 144 -5.74 26.11 3.56
C ARG A 144 -6.05 26.12 2.06
N GLY A 145 -5.14 25.58 1.26
CA GLY A 145 -5.27 25.49 -0.20
C GLY A 145 -6.47 24.65 -0.64
N ALA A 146 -6.86 24.79 -1.91
CA ALA A 146 -7.80 23.85 -2.51
C ALA A 146 -7.14 22.47 -2.65
N THR A 147 -7.93 21.42 -2.47
CA THR A 147 -7.41 20.06 -2.23
C THR A 147 -6.85 19.43 -3.50
N HIS A 148 -7.53 19.61 -4.63
CA HIS A 148 -7.03 19.25 -5.96
C HIS A 148 -7.73 20.09 -7.02
N VAL A 149 -7.10 20.21 -8.18
CA VAL A 149 -7.70 20.69 -9.42
C VAL A 149 -7.53 19.58 -10.44
N ALA A 150 -8.64 18.98 -10.87
CA ALA A 150 -8.64 18.06 -12.00
C ALA A 150 -8.39 18.86 -13.29
N VAL A 151 -7.52 18.35 -14.16
CA VAL A 151 -7.08 19.05 -15.37
C VAL A 151 -7.18 18.14 -16.58
N GLY A 152 -7.78 18.61 -17.68
CA GLY A 152 -7.96 17.81 -18.88
C GLY A 152 -6.67 17.61 -19.71
N ASN A 153 -5.65 18.46 -19.54
CA ASN A 153 -4.35 18.34 -20.21
C ASN A 153 -3.27 19.24 -19.58
N TYR A 154 -2.01 19.02 -19.99
CA TYR A 154 -0.86 19.85 -19.58
C TYR A 154 -0.98 21.34 -19.96
N ASP A 155 -1.85 21.78 -20.88
CA ASP A 155 -1.94 23.22 -21.24
C ASP A 155 -2.79 23.90 -20.17
N GLU A 156 -3.93 23.31 -19.83
CA GLU A 156 -4.80 23.79 -18.74
C GLU A 156 -4.09 23.78 -17.37
N ALA A 157 -3.21 22.80 -17.08
CA ALA A 157 -2.43 22.77 -15.83
C ALA A 157 -1.47 23.96 -15.76
N MET A 158 -0.74 24.20 -16.84
CA MET A 158 0.21 25.31 -16.95
C MET A 158 -0.52 26.67 -16.95
N ASP A 159 -1.73 26.74 -17.51
CA ASP A 159 -2.59 27.92 -17.45
C ASP A 159 -3.06 28.22 -16.01
N GLN A 160 -3.42 27.20 -15.21
CA GLN A 160 -3.76 27.38 -13.80
C GLN A 160 -2.55 27.83 -12.98
N ILE A 161 -1.38 27.21 -13.19
CA ILE A 161 -0.12 27.63 -12.56
C ILE A 161 0.18 29.09 -12.93
N THR A 162 0.01 29.48 -14.20
CA THR A 162 0.20 30.85 -14.66
C THR A 162 -0.75 31.82 -13.94
N ARG A 163 -2.02 31.46 -13.76
CA ARG A 163 -2.98 32.26 -12.99
C ARG A 163 -2.57 32.44 -11.53
N GLU A 164 -2.09 31.38 -10.86
CA GLU A 164 -1.60 31.48 -9.47
C GLU A 164 -0.28 32.26 -9.38
N LEU A 165 0.64 32.13 -10.34
CA LEU A 165 1.85 32.97 -10.39
C LEU A 165 1.51 34.45 -10.63
N ILE A 166 0.54 34.77 -11.50
CA ILE A 166 0.02 36.15 -11.67
C ILE A 166 -0.62 36.66 -10.38
N ARG A 167 -1.31 35.80 -9.63
CA ARG A 167 -1.91 36.16 -8.33
C ARG A 167 -0.83 36.52 -7.31
N LEU A 168 0.23 35.72 -7.20
CA LEU A 168 1.38 36.01 -6.35
C LEU A 168 2.09 37.31 -6.79
N LEU A 169 2.31 37.49 -8.10
CA LEU A 169 2.94 38.69 -8.68
C LEU A 169 2.17 40.01 -8.46
N LYS A 170 0.86 39.94 -8.15
CA LYS A 170 0.07 41.11 -7.75
C LYS A 170 0.32 41.53 -6.30
N ASP A 171 0.65 40.57 -5.43
CA ASP A 171 0.88 40.78 -4.00
C ASP A 171 2.36 41.08 -3.69
N GLY A 172 3.28 40.70 -4.58
CA GLY A 172 4.71 41.06 -4.49
C GLY A 172 5.57 40.39 -5.55
N GLU A 173 6.87 40.70 -5.56
CA GLU A 173 7.85 39.97 -6.38
C GLU A 173 7.93 38.48 -5.96
N VAL A 174 8.13 37.57 -6.90
CA VAL A 174 8.04 36.11 -6.70
C VAL A 174 9.36 35.40 -7.05
N VAL A 175 9.67 34.37 -6.27
CA VAL A 175 10.65 33.32 -6.59
C VAL A 175 9.90 32.02 -6.80
N VAL A 176 10.08 31.41 -7.97
CA VAL A 176 9.57 30.06 -8.28
C VAL A 176 10.74 29.10 -8.30
N VAL A 177 10.60 27.94 -7.67
CA VAL A 177 11.54 26.83 -7.84
C VAL A 177 10.79 25.68 -8.49
N TRP A 178 11.26 25.20 -9.64
CA TRP A 178 10.78 23.94 -10.22
C TRP A 178 11.67 22.81 -9.74
N LEU A 179 11.06 21.77 -9.18
CA LEU A 179 11.70 20.57 -8.67
C LEU A 179 11.22 19.38 -9.50
N PHE A 180 12.04 18.95 -10.45
CA PHE A 180 11.74 17.86 -11.37
C PHE A 180 12.21 16.51 -10.81
N ASP A 181 11.32 15.53 -10.86
CA ASP A 181 11.70 14.14 -10.75
C ASP A 181 12.66 13.73 -11.90
N GLN A 182 13.67 12.92 -11.57
CA GLN A 182 14.69 12.39 -12.49
C GLN A 182 14.30 11.04 -13.09
N SER A 183 13.20 10.42 -12.66
CA SER A 183 12.72 9.13 -13.15
C SER A 183 12.64 9.06 -14.69
N THR A 184 12.76 7.85 -15.21
CA THR A 184 12.72 7.60 -16.67
C THR A 184 11.30 7.76 -17.23
N SER A 185 10.27 7.50 -16.42
CA SER A 185 8.85 7.72 -16.76
C SER A 185 8.52 9.18 -17.09
N MET A 186 9.28 10.12 -16.49
CA MET A 186 9.13 11.56 -16.63
C MET A 186 9.80 12.20 -17.87
N GLU A 187 10.46 11.43 -18.76
CA GLU A 187 11.20 12.03 -19.89
C GLU A 187 10.31 12.86 -20.84
N ASP A 188 9.21 12.29 -21.33
CA ASP A 188 8.25 12.96 -22.20
C ASP A 188 7.64 14.20 -21.51
N ASP A 189 7.21 14.01 -20.26
CA ASP A 189 6.46 14.98 -19.48
C ASP A 189 7.34 16.20 -19.14
N ARG A 190 8.64 16.00 -18.84
CA ARG A 190 9.65 17.07 -18.69
C ARG A 190 9.84 17.86 -19.98
N ALA A 191 9.93 17.20 -21.14
CA ALA A 191 10.07 17.87 -22.43
C ALA A 191 8.83 18.72 -22.76
N GLN A 192 7.63 18.19 -22.50
CA GLN A 192 6.36 18.90 -22.68
C GLN A 192 6.27 20.13 -21.77
N ILE A 193 6.62 20.00 -20.48
CA ILE A 193 6.63 21.11 -19.50
C ILE A 193 7.68 22.17 -19.88
N GLY A 194 8.89 21.77 -20.26
CA GLY A 194 9.96 22.70 -20.67
C GLY A 194 9.56 23.61 -21.83
N ALA A 195 8.89 23.05 -22.84
CA ALA A 195 8.34 23.82 -23.97
C ALA A 195 7.20 24.78 -23.56
N ARG A 196 6.50 24.50 -22.46
CA ARG A 196 5.36 25.30 -21.95
C ARG A 196 5.80 26.41 -21.02
N ILE A 197 6.77 26.14 -20.14
CA ILE A 197 7.44 27.17 -19.32
C ILE A 197 7.93 28.31 -20.20
N GLY A 198 8.52 28.02 -21.37
CA GLY A 198 8.92 29.05 -22.33
C GLY A 198 7.78 29.98 -22.77
N ARG A 199 6.57 29.46 -23.01
CA ARG A 199 5.38 30.24 -23.38
C ARG A 199 4.85 31.07 -22.21
N VAL A 200 4.65 30.44 -21.06
CA VAL A 200 4.17 31.09 -19.82
C VAL A 200 5.02 32.31 -19.46
N TYR A 201 6.35 32.19 -19.51
CA TYR A 201 7.25 33.29 -19.14
C TYR A 201 7.27 34.41 -20.20
N GLN A 202 6.99 34.11 -21.47
CA GLN A 202 6.78 35.12 -22.52
C GLN A 202 5.46 35.88 -22.31
N GLU A 203 4.38 35.20 -21.92
CA GLU A 203 3.08 35.83 -21.64
C GLU A 203 3.11 36.69 -20.37
N LEU A 204 3.77 36.23 -19.31
CA LEU A 204 4.07 37.03 -18.11
C LEU A 204 4.93 38.25 -18.45
N THR A 205 5.87 38.11 -19.39
CA THR A 205 6.68 39.22 -19.92
C THR A 205 5.83 40.25 -20.65
N ALA A 206 4.97 39.80 -21.57
CA ALA A 206 4.03 40.65 -22.32
C ALA A 206 3.01 41.36 -21.41
N SER A 207 2.69 40.78 -20.26
CA SER A 207 1.78 41.33 -19.25
C SER A 207 2.38 42.47 -18.41
N GLY A 208 3.60 42.93 -18.72
CA GLY A 208 4.24 44.08 -18.06
C GLY A 208 5.10 43.74 -16.83
N PHE A 209 5.13 42.49 -16.38
CA PHE A 209 5.95 42.07 -15.22
C PHE A 209 7.45 41.94 -15.50
N ALA A 210 7.86 42.01 -16.78
CA ALA A 210 9.25 41.82 -17.19
C ALA A 210 10.21 42.97 -16.86
N GLU A 211 9.74 44.23 -16.79
CA GLU A 211 10.65 45.39 -16.66
C GLU A 211 11.37 45.47 -15.30
N HIS A 212 11.00 44.64 -14.31
CA HIS A 212 11.48 44.73 -12.94
C HIS A 212 12.07 43.43 -12.37
N ASN A 213 12.38 42.42 -13.20
CA ASN A 213 12.78 41.08 -12.70
C ASN A 213 11.77 40.51 -11.67
N ALA A 214 10.48 40.85 -11.78
CA ALA A 214 9.50 40.58 -10.73
C ALA A 214 9.33 39.08 -10.44
N LEU A 215 9.60 38.23 -11.45
CA LEU A 215 9.69 36.79 -11.34
C LEU A 215 11.14 36.32 -11.52
N THR A 216 11.68 35.57 -10.56
CA THR A 216 12.93 34.80 -10.74
C THR A 216 12.68 33.32 -10.53
N THR A 217 13.49 32.47 -11.17
CA THR A 217 13.24 31.04 -11.23
C THR A 217 14.50 30.21 -10.99
N GLY A 218 14.40 29.29 -10.03
CA GLY A 218 15.36 28.23 -9.81
C GLY A 218 14.88 26.91 -10.45
N ILE A 219 15.81 26.14 -11.01
CA ILE A 219 15.57 24.78 -11.50
C ILE A 219 16.41 23.81 -10.66
N ALA A 220 15.74 22.80 -10.12
CA ALA A 220 16.30 21.70 -9.36
C ALA A 220 15.67 20.37 -9.81
N SER A 221 16.25 19.27 -9.36
CA SER A 221 15.72 17.93 -9.61
C SER A 221 16.09 16.96 -8.51
N TYR A 222 15.38 15.84 -8.39
CA TYR A 222 15.65 14.83 -7.37
C TYR A 222 15.46 13.39 -7.85
N SER A 223 16.12 12.50 -7.12
CA SER A 223 15.88 11.06 -7.06
C SER A 223 16.23 10.61 -5.64
N GLY A 224 17.31 9.83 -5.47
CA GLY A 224 17.91 9.54 -4.16
C GLY A 224 18.61 10.75 -3.53
N ASP A 225 19.04 11.71 -4.36
CA ASP A 225 19.70 12.95 -3.95
C ASP A 225 19.15 14.17 -4.69
N TYR A 226 19.35 15.34 -4.07
CA TYR A 226 18.93 16.64 -4.60
C TYR A 226 20.02 17.28 -5.47
N ALA A 227 19.67 17.69 -6.69
CA ALA A 227 20.55 18.39 -7.62
C ALA A 227 19.99 19.78 -7.99
N GLN A 228 20.83 20.82 -7.87
CA GLN A 228 20.53 22.19 -8.28
C GLN A 228 21.11 22.47 -9.67
N HIS A 229 20.28 22.90 -10.63
CA HIS A 229 20.72 23.19 -12.00
C HIS A 229 20.99 24.68 -12.26
N THR A 230 20.32 25.58 -11.54
CA THR A 230 20.58 27.03 -11.57
C THR A 230 21.33 27.48 -10.32
N ALA A 231 22.51 28.10 -10.47
CA ALA A 231 23.35 28.54 -9.35
C ALA A 231 22.63 29.53 -8.40
N THR A 232 21.79 30.40 -8.94
CA THR A 232 20.84 31.26 -8.22
C THR A 232 19.56 31.39 -9.05
N PRO A 233 18.40 31.71 -8.46
CA PRO A 233 17.20 32.03 -9.23
C PRO A 233 17.45 33.15 -10.24
N THR A 234 16.99 32.95 -11.47
CA THR A 234 17.26 33.84 -12.62
C THR A 234 15.98 34.18 -13.39
N SER A 235 15.94 35.32 -14.07
CA SER A 235 14.87 35.73 -14.99
C SER A 235 15.21 35.41 -16.46
N ASP A 236 16.42 34.95 -16.77
CA ASP A 236 16.82 34.60 -18.15
C ASP A 236 16.21 33.26 -18.58
N VAL A 237 15.15 33.35 -19.39
CA VAL A 237 14.43 32.21 -19.98
C VAL A 237 15.37 31.21 -20.68
N ARG A 238 16.49 31.66 -21.26
CA ARG A 238 17.45 30.75 -21.92
C ARG A 238 18.31 29.98 -20.93
N GLN A 239 18.54 30.52 -19.74
CA GLN A 239 19.22 29.80 -18.65
C GLN A 239 18.27 28.79 -18.01
N ILE A 240 17.00 29.18 -17.80
CA ILE A 240 15.93 28.30 -17.30
C ILE A 240 15.77 27.08 -18.22
N TYR A 241 15.57 27.30 -19.51
CA TYR A 241 15.38 26.23 -20.50
C TYR A 241 16.58 25.26 -20.54
N ARG A 242 17.81 25.79 -20.59
CA ARG A 242 19.05 24.98 -20.54
C ARG A 242 19.25 24.24 -19.22
N ALA A 243 18.65 24.69 -18.12
CA ALA A 243 18.70 23.99 -16.84
C ALA A 243 17.72 22.82 -16.80
N ILE A 244 16.56 22.94 -17.47
CA ILE A 244 15.59 21.85 -17.64
C ILE A 244 16.17 20.74 -18.54
N GLU A 245 16.77 21.10 -19.68
CA GLU A 245 17.45 20.14 -20.59
C GLU A 245 18.63 19.38 -19.94
N ARG A 246 19.11 19.82 -18.77
CA ARG A 246 20.24 19.22 -18.03
C ARG A 246 19.82 18.33 -16.88
N VAL A 247 18.52 18.18 -16.61
CA VAL A 247 18.02 17.23 -15.61
C VAL A 247 18.46 15.81 -16.05
N PRO A 248 19.25 15.10 -15.24
CA PRO A 248 19.68 13.76 -15.58
C PRO A 248 18.50 12.78 -15.47
N ILE A 249 18.57 11.69 -16.24
CA ILE A 249 17.67 10.55 -16.10
C ILE A 249 18.31 9.59 -15.09
N ASP A 250 17.60 9.28 -14.00
CA ASP A 250 17.96 8.19 -13.10
C ASP A 250 17.19 6.90 -13.45
N THR A 251 17.85 5.77 -13.20
CA THR A 251 17.34 4.41 -13.41
C THR A 251 17.35 3.58 -12.13
N ILE A 252 17.81 4.15 -11.00
CA ILE A 252 17.94 3.44 -9.72
C ILE A 252 16.65 3.56 -8.88
N GLY A 253 15.85 4.61 -9.09
CA GLY A 253 14.41 4.60 -8.77
C GLY A 253 14.08 4.67 -7.28
N LYS A 254 14.81 5.48 -6.51
CA LYS A 254 14.33 5.96 -5.20
C LYS A 254 13.95 7.42 -5.33
N GLU A 255 12.78 7.78 -4.86
CA GLU A 255 12.24 9.12 -4.99
C GLU A 255 12.02 9.75 -3.62
N LEU A 256 13.02 10.47 -3.11
CA LEU A 256 12.95 11.08 -1.78
C LEU A 256 12.26 12.45 -1.84
N THR A 257 10.98 12.44 -2.21
CA THR A 257 10.17 13.63 -2.52
C THR A 257 10.09 14.60 -1.33
N CYS A 258 9.74 14.14 -0.13
CA CYS A 258 9.62 15.01 1.05
C CYS A 258 10.98 15.58 1.49
N LYS A 259 12.05 14.79 1.49
CA LYS A 259 13.42 15.26 1.76
C LYS A 259 13.86 16.30 0.72
N SER A 260 13.52 16.11 -0.55
CA SER A 260 13.91 17.01 -1.64
C SER A 260 13.16 18.34 -1.60
N VAL A 261 11.88 18.34 -1.18
CA VAL A 261 11.12 19.55 -0.86
C VAL A 261 11.79 20.35 0.27
N ILE A 262 12.21 19.68 1.36
CA ILE A 262 12.92 20.34 2.48
C ILE A 262 14.22 20.99 2.00
N GLU A 263 15.03 20.26 1.23
CA GLU A 263 16.31 20.75 0.70
C GLU A 263 16.12 21.92 -0.29
N ALA A 264 15.10 21.84 -1.17
CA ALA A 264 14.74 22.92 -2.09
C ALA A 264 14.42 24.22 -1.35
N ILE A 265 13.60 24.13 -0.29
CA ILE A 265 13.22 25.27 0.54
C ILE A 265 14.44 25.82 1.28
N ALA A 266 15.20 24.96 1.96
CA ALA A 266 16.37 25.36 2.74
C ALA A 266 17.44 26.10 1.91
N ARG A 267 17.71 25.66 0.68
CA ARG A 267 18.69 26.31 -0.21
C ARG A 267 18.25 27.68 -0.72
N HIS A 268 16.96 27.86 -0.98
CA HIS A 268 16.44 29.12 -1.53
C HIS A 268 16.00 30.11 -0.45
N ARG A 269 15.76 29.65 0.78
CA ARG A 269 15.36 30.45 1.96
C ARG A 269 16.10 31.77 2.08
N ARG A 270 17.44 31.75 2.09
CA ARG A 270 18.26 32.97 2.23
C ARG A 270 18.10 33.96 1.06
N TYR A 271 17.83 33.47 -0.15
CA TYR A 271 17.58 34.34 -1.31
C TYR A 271 16.21 35.02 -1.17
N VAL A 272 15.18 34.24 -0.81
CA VAL A 272 13.80 34.71 -0.55
C VAL A 272 13.77 35.75 0.58
N GLU A 273 14.37 35.45 1.73
CA GLU A 273 14.41 36.34 2.90
C GLU A 273 15.12 37.68 2.58
N ASN A 274 16.26 37.64 1.87
CA ASN A 274 17.00 38.86 1.50
C ASN A 274 16.27 39.72 0.47
N SER A 275 15.59 39.09 -0.50
CA SER A 275 14.85 39.78 -1.56
C SER A 275 13.43 40.18 -1.13
N LYS A 276 12.94 39.68 0.02
CA LYS A 276 11.57 39.85 0.53
C LYS A 276 10.48 39.42 -0.45
N ARG A 277 10.79 38.40 -1.25
CA ARG A 277 9.91 37.86 -2.29
C ARG A 277 8.95 36.82 -1.72
N GLN A 278 7.83 36.63 -2.41
CA GLN A 278 6.97 35.46 -2.20
C GLN A 278 7.67 34.22 -2.77
N PHE A 279 7.42 33.06 -2.17
CA PHE A 279 8.07 31.81 -2.56
C PHE A 279 7.02 30.77 -3.00
N ALA A 280 7.17 30.27 -4.22
CA ALA A 280 6.46 29.11 -4.73
C ALA A 280 7.45 27.99 -5.07
N LEU A 281 7.14 26.78 -4.64
CA LEU A 281 7.82 25.55 -5.06
C LEU A 281 6.85 24.74 -5.91
N ILE A 282 7.26 24.32 -7.10
CA ILE A 282 6.46 23.51 -8.01
C ILE A 282 7.19 22.18 -8.20
N VAL A 283 6.57 21.09 -7.74
CA VAL A 283 7.10 19.72 -7.83
C VAL A 283 6.43 19.02 -9.01
N VAL A 284 7.20 18.25 -9.79
CA VAL A 284 6.73 17.50 -10.97
C VAL A 284 7.21 16.06 -10.83
N THR A 285 6.28 15.10 -10.75
CA THR A 285 6.52 13.65 -10.59
C THR A 285 5.29 12.85 -11.05
N ASP A 286 5.44 11.58 -11.42
CA ASP A 286 4.30 10.66 -11.66
C ASP A 286 4.07 9.60 -10.58
N GLU A 287 4.86 9.61 -9.52
CA GLU A 287 4.75 8.71 -8.37
C GLU A 287 4.37 9.47 -7.08
N SER A 288 4.05 8.75 -6.00
CA SER A 288 3.87 9.33 -4.66
C SER A 288 5.19 9.62 -3.94
N GLY A 289 6.30 9.03 -4.39
CA GLY A 289 7.59 9.03 -3.70
C GLY A 289 7.75 7.89 -2.68
N ASP A 290 8.97 7.70 -2.18
CA ASP A 290 9.38 6.61 -1.28
C ASP A 290 8.59 6.62 0.06
N PRO A 291 7.90 5.53 0.43
CA PRO A 291 7.09 5.47 1.64
C PRO A 291 7.83 5.75 2.96
N GLU A 292 9.12 5.39 3.07
CA GLU A 292 9.91 5.65 4.28
C GLU A 292 10.25 7.15 4.39
N ASP A 293 10.61 7.80 3.27
CA ASP A 293 10.82 9.24 3.22
C ASP A 293 9.53 10.00 3.56
N ASN A 294 8.44 9.62 2.91
CA ASN A 294 7.12 10.21 3.08
C ASN A 294 6.63 10.11 4.53
N GLN A 295 6.69 8.92 5.14
CA GLN A 295 6.29 8.73 6.54
C GLN A 295 7.16 9.52 7.52
N ARG A 296 8.46 9.68 7.23
CA ARG A 296 9.42 10.32 8.13
C ARG A 296 9.49 11.84 8.01
N ASN A 297 9.32 12.37 6.80
CA ASN A 297 9.66 13.77 6.49
C ASN A 297 8.46 14.65 6.11
N LEU A 298 7.27 14.11 5.86
CA LEU A 298 6.08 14.92 5.47
C LEU A 298 5.79 16.08 6.43
N GLU A 299 5.64 15.81 7.74
CA GLU A 299 5.34 16.86 8.72
C GLU A 299 6.45 17.93 8.77
N LYS A 300 7.70 17.51 8.63
CA LYS A 300 8.86 18.41 8.61
C LYS A 300 8.87 19.27 7.35
N ALA A 301 8.48 18.73 6.21
CA ALA A 301 8.37 19.45 4.94
C ALA A 301 7.26 20.53 5.01
N ILE A 302 6.10 20.20 5.59
CA ILE A 302 5.02 21.17 5.85
C ILE A 302 5.49 22.29 6.77
N LEU A 303 6.10 21.95 7.91
CA LEU A 303 6.58 22.95 8.87
C LEU A 303 7.66 23.88 8.28
N GLU A 304 8.62 23.35 7.52
CA GLU A 304 9.65 24.18 6.89
C GLU A 304 9.05 25.11 5.83
N ALA A 305 8.12 24.61 5.00
CA ALA A 305 7.40 25.40 4.00
C ALA A 305 6.55 26.51 4.63
N GLN A 306 5.77 26.19 5.68
CA GLN A 306 5.01 27.18 6.45
C GLN A 306 5.93 28.23 7.10
N SER A 307 7.07 27.81 7.68
CA SER A 307 8.03 28.73 8.33
C SER A 307 8.71 29.71 7.37
N THR A 308 8.77 29.37 6.08
CA THR A 308 9.36 30.19 5.01
C THR A 308 8.32 30.91 4.16
N GLY A 309 7.03 30.72 4.42
CA GLY A 309 5.95 31.24 3.58
C GLY A 309 5.94 30.64 2.17
N CYS A 310 6.55 29.46 1.98
CA CYS A 310 6.60 28.75 0.71
C CYS A 310 5.28 28.05 0.43
N ARG A 311 4.63 28.42 -0.68
CA ARG A 311 3.47 27.67 -1.21
C ARG A 311 3.97 26.54 -2.09
N VAL A 312 3.60 25.30 -1.78
CA VAL A 312 4.01 24.15 -2.57
C VAL A 312 2.87 23.72 -3.48
N TYR A 313 3.18 23.54 -4.76
CA TYR A 313 2.30 23.06 -5.81
C TYR A 313 2.86 21.73 -6.34
N PHE A 314 1.98 20.80 -6.70
CA PHE A 314 2.36 19.55 -7.35
C PHE A 314 1.68 19.45 -8.71
N LEU A 315 2.43 19.01 -9.73
CA LEU A 315 1.90 18.41 -10.94
C LEU A 315 2.15 16.91 -10.78
N GLY A 316 1.09 16.17 -10.46
CA GLY A 316 1.15 14.75 -10.13
C GLY A 316 0.03 13.98 -10.81
N ARG A 317 0.16 12.64 -10.88
CA ARG A 317 -0.91 11.79 -11.41
C ARG A 317 -1.97 11.46 -10.36
N GLU A 318 -3.11 10.97 -10.84
CA GLU A 318 -4.16 10.44 -9.99
C GLU A 318 -3.66 9.23 -9.19
N SER A 319 -4.02 9.16 -7.91
CA SER A 319 -3.59 8.08 -7.02
C SER A 319 -4.38 6.80 -7.29
N MET A 320 -3.82 5.70 -6.82
CA MET A 320 -4.51 4.41 -6.82
C MET A 320 -5.55 4.36 -5.69
N PHE A 321 -6.70 3.72 -5.94
CA PHE A 321 -7.86 3.74 -5.03
C PHE A 321 -7.65 2.86 -3.78
N GLY A 322 -7.24 3.49 -2.68
CA GLY A 322 -6.95 2.82 -1.41
C GLY A 322 -5.89 1.71 -1.49
N TYR A 323 -5.07 1.74 -2.55
CA TYR A 323 -4.02 0.78 -2.90
C TYR A 323 -2.77 1.60 -3.27
N PRO A 324 -1.53 1.18 -2.93
CA PRO A 324 -0.35 2.00 -3.22
C PRO A 324 0.20 1.84 -4.65
N TYR A 325 0.04 0.68 -5.28
CA TYR A 325 0.82 0.32 -6.46
C TYR A 325 0.05 0.38 -7.78
N GLU A 326 0.67 0.85 -8.85
CA GLU A 326 0.23 0.61 -10.23
C GLU A 326 1.08 -0.50 -10.85
N HIS A 327 0.44 -1.47 -11.52
CA HIS A 327 1.12 -2.57 -12.19
C HIS A 327 0.99 -2.46 -13.72
N LEU A 328 2.06 -2.02 -14.39
CA LEU A 328 2.08 -1.84 -15.84
C LEU A 328 2.74 -3.03 -16.54
N ALA A 329 1.96 -3.76 -17.33
CA ALA A 329 2.47 -4.77 -18.24
C ALA A 329 3.07 -4.12 -19.50
N ALA A 330 4.39 -3.93 -19.50
CA ALA A 330 5.14 -3.45 -20.66
C ALA A 330 5.58 -4.62 -21.54
N VAL A 331 5.05 -4.71 -22.77
CA VAL A 331 5.50 -5.69 -23.77
C VAL A 331 6.79 -5.19 -24.42
N ASP A 332 7.91 -5.88 -24.19
CA ASP A 332 9.13 -5.66 -24.95
C ASP A 332 8.90 -6.10 -26.41
N LEU A 333 8.73 -5.13 -27.30
CA LEU A 333 8.48 -5.34 -28.72
C LEU A 333 9.65 -6.03 -29.47
N GLN A 334 10.85 -6.08 -28.89
CA GLN A 334 12.01 -6.74 -29.50
C GLN A 334 12.13 -8.23 -29.10
N HIS A 335 11.73 -8.59 -27.88
CA HIS A 335 11.87 -9.95 -27.36
C HIS A 335 10.55 -10.70 -27.13
N GLY A 336 9.40 -10.01 -27.22
CA GLY A 336 8.08 -10.58 -26.91
C GLY A 336 7.85 -10.87 -25.43
N ILE A 337 8.73 -10.38 -24.54
CA ILE A 337 8.67 -10.60 -23.10
C ILE A 337 7.86 -9.47 -22.47
N SER A 338 6.75 -9.82 -21.82
CA SER A 338 6.02 -8.87 -20.97
C SER A 338 6.76 -8.69 -19.65
N ARG A 339 7.31 -7.50 -19.40
CA ARG A 339 7.85 -7.10 -18.10
C ARG A 339 6.75 -6.34 -17.35
N VAL A 340 6.41 -6.80 -16.15
CA VAL A 340 5.53 -6.03 -15.26
C VAL A 340 6.42 -5.05 -14.48
N SER A 341 6.22 -3.76 -14.72
CA SER A 341 6.77 -2.70 -13.87
C SER A 341 5.75 -2.34 -12.80
N THR A 342 6.21 -2.12 -11.58
CA THR A 342 5.38 -1.66 -10.46
C THR A 342 5.84 -0.26 -10.07
N TYR A 343 4.91 0.69 -10.01
CA TYR A 343 5.13 2.09 -9.65
C TYR A 343 4.39 2.39 -8.35
N ASP A 344 4.94 3.22 -7.45
CA ASP A 344 4.22 3.64 -6.24
C ASP A 344 3.46 4.94 -6.53
N ARG A 345 2.15 4.84 -6.74
CA ARG A 345 1.26 6.00 -6.90
C ARG A 345 0.65 6.45 -5.58
N GLY A 346 0.83 5.66 -4.52
CA GLY A 346 0.24 5.87 -3.21
C GLY A 346 -1.30 5.78 -3.20
N PRO A 347 -1.89 5.56 -2.01
CA PRO A 347 -3.31 5.80 -1.79
C PRO A 347 -3.60 7.30 -1.65
N GLU A 348 -4.86 7.69 -1.87
CA GLU A 348 -5.35 9.04 -1.61
C GLU A 348 -5.52 9.35 -0.11
N THR A 349 -5.42 8.31 0.72
CA THR A 349 -5.66 8.29 2.17
C THR A 349 -4.39 8.09 2.99
N PRO A 350 -4.37 8.51 4.28
CA PRO A 350 -3.22 8.32 5.17
C PRO A 350 -2.82 6.86 5.37
N PHE A 351 -3.78 5.94 5.22
CA PHE A 351 -3.65 4.50 5.36
C PHE A 351 -4.44 3.79 4.25
N ILE A 352 -4.16 2.51 4.01
CA ILE A 352 -4.95 1.71 3.07
C ILE A 352 -6.38 1.50 3.58
N GLU A 353 -7.37 1.83 2.75
CA GLU A 353 -8.80 1.73 3.07
C GLU A 353 -9.55 0.66 2.25
N GLN A 354 -8.85 -0.02 1.33
CA GLN A 354 -9.41 -1.05 0.45
C GLN A 354 -8.68 -2.38 0.63
N LEU A 355 -9.29 -3.49 0.22
CA LEU A 355 -8.58 -4.77 0.14
C LEU A 355 -7.40 -4.67 -0.84
N GLN A 356 -6.25 -5.18 -0.41
CA GLN A 356 -5.00 -5.22 -1.19
C GLN A 356 -4.88 -6.54 -2.01
N THR A 357 -5.93 -7.37 -1.96
CA THR A 357 -6.02 -8.71 -2.57
C THR A 357 -7.24 -8.79 -3.49
N ASP A 358 -7.14 -9.61 -4.54
CA ASP A 358 -8.25 -9.97 -5.44
C ASP A 358 -9.07 -11.19 -4.95
N GLY A 359 -8.69 -11.73 -3.79
CA GLY A 359 -9.25 -12.92 -3.16
C GLY A 359 -8.31 -14.13 -3.21
N PHE A 360 -7.29 -14.13 -4.07
CA PHE A 360 -6.27 -15.19 -4.13
C PHE A 360 -4.83 -14.67 -4.11
N ALA A 361 -4.58 -13.48 -4.65
CA ALA A 361 -3.25 -12.87 -4.75
C ALA A 361 -3.32 -11.34 -4.52
N ALA A 362 -2.14 -10.69 -4.49
CA ALA A 362 -2.07 -9.24 -4.56
C ALA A 362 -2.82 -8.71 -5.79
N ARG A 363 -3.71 -7.74 -5.58
CA ARG A 363 -4.53 -7.20 -6.67
C ARG A 363 -3.65 -6.47 -7.69
N THR A 364 -4.01 -6.58 -8.96
CA THR A 364 -3.24 -6.01 -10.08
C THR A 364 -4.05 -5.04 -10.94
N ASP A 365 -5.22 -4.63 -10.47
CA ASP A 365 -6.09 -3.69 -11.19
C ASP A 365 -5.69 -2.22 -10.98
N ALA A 366 -5.94 -1.41 -12.01
CA ALA A 366 -5.64 0.01 -12.08
C ALA A 366 -6.88 0.89 -11.80
N VAL A 367 -7.60 0.63 -10.70
CA VAL A 367 -8.71 1.51 -10.28
C VAL A 367 -8.13 2.77 -9.64
N LEU A 368 -8.27 3.90 -10.33
CA LEU A 368 -7.87 5.23 -9.85
C LEU A 368 -8.88 5.77 -8.84
N SER A 369 -8.44 6.68 -7.95
CA SER A 369 -9.19 7.13 -6.76
C SER A 369 -10.09 8.35 -6.94
N GLY A 370 -9.88 9.14 -7.98
CA GLY A 370 -10.43 10.49 -8.15
C GLY A 370 -9.68 11.59 -7.39
N PHE A 371 -8.56 11.27 -6.75
CA PHE A 371 -7.80 12.18 -5.89
C PHE A 371 -6.28 12.05 -6.12
N GLY A 372 -5.52 13.05 -5.66
CA GLY A 372 -4.05 12.96 -5.63
C GLY A 372 -3.54 12.16 -4.42
N PRO A 373 -2.27 11.73 -4.42
CA PRO A 373 -1.69 10.97 -3.31
C PRO A 373 -1.72 11.75 -2.00
N TYR A 374 -1.97 11.06 -0.87
CA TYR A 374 -2.19 11.69 0.44
C TYR A 374 -1.10 12.71 0.81
N GLU A 375 0.18 12.35 0.66
CA GLU A 375 1.33 13.21 0.96
C GLU A 375 1.29 14.53 0.20
N GLN A 376 1.03 14.45 -1.10
CA GLN A 376 1.16 15.57 -2.04
C GLN A 376 -0.03 16.51 -1.89
N VAL A 377 -1.25 15.97 -1.80
CA VAL A 377 -2.46 16.73 -1.51
C VAL A 377 -2.39 17.37 -0.12
N ARG A 378 -1.88 16.67 0.89
CA ARG A 378 -1.75 17.23 2.23
C ARG A 378 -0.70 18.35 2.30
N LEU A 379 0.46 18.17 1.66
CA LEU A 379 1.52 19.19 1.65
C LEU A 379 1.08 20.46 0.92
N THR A 380 0.41 20.34 -0.23
CA THR A 380 -0.14 21.49 -0.97
C THR A 380 -1.24 22.21 -0.16
N ARG A 381 -2.17 21.46 0.43
CA ARG A 381 -3.26 21.99 1.27
C ARG A 381 -2.77 22.79 2.46
N GLU A 382 -1.83 22.26 3.24
CA GLU A 382 -1.32 22.93 4.46
C GLU A 382 -0.32 24.07 4.14
N THR A 383 0.19 24.17 2.92
CA THR A 383 1.07 25.28 2.47
C THR A 383 0.34 26.35 1.64
N GLY A 384 -0.97 26.18 1.38
CA GLY A 384 -1.77 27.13 0.62
C GLY A 384 -1.49 27.13 -0.89
N GLY A 385 -0.89 26.06 -1.42
CA GLY A 385 -0.77 25.79 -2.85
C GLY A 385 -1.88 24.86 -3.36
N LEU A 386 -1.61 24.15 -4.45
CA LEU A 386 -2.58 23.28 -5.16
C LEU A 386 -1.93 22.00 -5.66
N PHE A 387 -2.70 20.90 -5.66
CA PHE A 387 -2.40 19.69 -6.42
C PHE A 387 -3.08 19.76 -7.79
N PHE A 388 -2.29 19.74 -8.86
CA PHE A 388 -2.77 19.65 -10.24
C PHE A 388 -2.69 18.20 -10.69
N MET A 389 -3.87 17.60 -10.92
CA MET A 389 -3.98 16.23 -11.38
C MET A 389 -3.78 16.18 -12.89
N MET A 390 -2.69 15.54 -13.32
CA MET A 390 -2.30 15.38 -14.71
C MET A 390 -3.01 14.17 -15.33
N PRO A 391 -3.39 14.21 -16.62
CA PRO A 391 -4.09 13.10 -17.26
C PRO A 391 -3.20 11.87 -17.47
N ASP A 392 -3.77 10.67 -17.29
CA ASP A 392 -3.14 9.42 -17.70
C ASP A 392 -3.24 9.21 -19.22
N ASP A 393 -2.28 9.81 -19.94
CA ASP A 393 -2.10 9.64 -21.39
C ASP A 393 -1.35 8.36 -21.78
N LYS A 394 -0.68 7.69 -20.84
CA LYS A 394 0.01 6.42 -21.05
C LYS A 394 -0.98 5.27 -20.83
N PRO A 395 -1.36 4.47 -21.85
CA PRO A 395 -2.29 3.36 -21.67
C PRO A 395 -1.62 2.25 -20.85
N ALA A 396 -2.20 1.96 -19.68
CA ALA A 396 -1.68 1.03 -18.69
C ALA A 396 -1.79 -0.46 -19.08
N GLY A 397 -1.14 -0.87 -20.18
CA GLY A 397 -1.03 -2.28 -20.63
C GLY A 397 -2.35 -2.99 -20.99
N GLY A 398 -3.49 -2.31 -20.86
CA GLY A 398 -4.83 -2.84 -20.99
C GLY A 398 -5.83 -1.76 -21.43
N PRO A 399 -7.14 -2.09 -21.52
CA PRO A 399 -8.15 -1.12 -21.93
C PRO A 399 -8.17 0.04 -20.94
N PRO A 400 -8.08 1.31 -21.40
CA PRO A 400 -8.02 2.45 -20.51
C PRO A 400 -9.35 2.62 -19.76
N MET A 401 -9.39 2.19 -18.49
CA MET A 401 -10.44 2.54 -17.53
C MET A 401 -10.25 3.99 -17.07
N ARG A 402 -10.34 4.92 -18.04
CA ARG A 402 -10.35 6.38 -17.86
C ARG A 402 -11.66 6.83 -17.22
N HIS A 403 -11.93 6.37 -16.00
CA HIS A 403 -13.04 6.82 -15.19
C HIS A 403 -12.76 8.24 -14.69
N HIS A 404 -13.07 9.22 -15.53
CA HIS A 404 -13.18 10.60 -15.08
C HIS A 404 -14.41 10.67 -14.15
N TYR A 405 -14.16 10.57 -12.86
CA TYR A 405 -15.17 10.74 -11.84
C TYR A 405 -15.62 12.20 -11.77
N ASP A 406 -16.88 12.45 -11.44
CA ASP A 406 -17.40 13.81 -11.32
C ASP A 406 -16.90 14.43 -10.00
N PRO A 407 -16.13 15.55 -10.02
CA PRO A 407 -15.65 16.19 -8.81
C PRO A 407 -16.77 16.62 -7.85
N VAL A 408 -17.96 16.95 -8.36
CA VAL A 408 -19.13 17.31 -7.54
C VAL A 408 -19.66 16.10 -6.77
N VAL A 409 -19.60 14.91 -7.37
CA VAL A 409 -19.96 13.66 -6.68
C VAL A 409 -18.87 13.30 -5.65
N LEU A 410 -17.60 13.46 -6.00
CA LEU A 410 -16.46 13.13 -5.14
C LEU A 410 -16.27 14.07 -3.93
N ASP A 411 -16.77 15.30 -3.94
CA ASP A 411 -16.73 16.20 -2.77
C ASP A 411 -17.48 15.60 -1.54
N HIS A 412 -18.40 14.67 -1.77
CA HIS A 412 -19.05 13.89 -0.71
C HIS A 412 -18.20 12.73 -0.14
N TYR A 413 -17.06 12.41 -0.77
CA TYR A 413 -16.22 11.25 -0.51
C TYR A 413 -14.76 11.60 -0.21
N LEU A 414 -14.50 12.86 0.18
CA LEU A 414 -13.16 13.40 0.43
C LEU A 414 -12.35 12.53 1.42
N PRO A 415 -11.09 12.18 1.09
CA PRO A 415 -10.14 11.58 2.03
C PRO A 415 -9.83 12.46 3.24
N ASP A 416 -9.41 11.83 4.35
CA ASP A 416 -8.93 12.57 5.52
C ASP A 416 -7.46 12.96 5.40
N TRP A 417 -7.19 14.18 4.94
CA TRP A 417 -5.84 14.76 4.86
C TRP A 417 -5.34 15.41 6.17
N ARG A 418 -5.84 15.00 7.35
CA ARG A 418 -5.24 15.36 8.65
C ARG A 418 -3.93 14.58 8.91
N PRO A 419 -3.06 15.01 9.84
CA PRO A 419 -1.86 14.25 10.19
C PRO A 419 -2.21 12.81 10.59
N ARG A 420 -1.38 11.85 10.16
CA ARG A 420 -1.57 10.41 10.47
C ARG A 420 -1.80 10.13 11.96
N SER A 421 -1.15 10.88 12.85
CA SER A 421 -1.33 10.78 14.30
C SER A 421 -2.73 11.15 14.79
N GLU A 422 -3.38 12.14 14.19
CA GLU A 422 -4.76 12.52 14.54
C GLU A 422 -5.74 11.45 14.04
N VAL A 423 -5.53 10.97 12.82
CA VAL A 423 -6.36 9.93 12.19
C VAL A 423 -6.30 8.62 12.98
N VAL A 424 -5.13 8.22 13.48
CA VAL A 424 -4.98 7.05 14.36
C VAL A 424 -5.75 7.21 15.68
N GLU A 425 -5.75 8.40 16.27
CA GLU A 425 -6.46 8.64 17.53
C GLU A 425 -7.98 8.65 17.38
N ASP A 426 -8.50 9.06 16.22
CA ASP A 426 -9.93 8.97 15.93
C ASP A 426 -10.35 7.56 15.48
N LEU A 427 -9.51 6.87 14.70
CA LEU A 427 -9.73 5.48 14.30
C LEU A 427 -9.89 4.57 15.54
N LYS A 428 -9.08 4.76 16.59
CA LYS A 428 -9.23 4.07 17.89
C LYS A 428 -10.59 4.27 18.57
N ARG A 429 -11.35 5.30 18.19
CA ARG A 429 -12.68 5.63 18.76
C ARG A 429 -13.83 5.20 17.84
N ASP A 430 -13.53 4.79 16.61
CA ASP A 430 -14.50 4.35 15.61
C ASP A 430 -14.47 2.81 15.48
N PRO A 431 -15.41 2.09 16.12
CA PRO A 431 -15.43 0.62 16.08
C PRO A 431 -15.65 0.05 14.68
N LEU A 432 -16.30 0.81 13.78
CA LEU A 432 -16.49 0.39 12.38
C LEU A 432 -15.16 0.48 11.62
N GLN A 433 -14.43 1.59 11.74
CA GLN A 433 -13.11 1.72 11.12
C GLN A 433 -12.08 0.74 11.69
N LEU A 434 -12.10 0.47 13.00
CA LEU A 434 -11.24 -0.56 13.60
C LEU A 434 -11.48 -1.93 12.96
N LEU A 435 -12.74 -2.36 12.86
CA LEU A 435 -13.11 -3.64 12.24
C LEU A 435 -12.69 -3.70 10.76
N MET A 436 -13.04 -2.69 9.96
CA MET A 436 -12.66 -2.65 8.54
C MET A 436 -11.13 -2.68 8.38
N THR A 437 -10.40 -1.89 9.17
CA THR A 437 -8.93 -1.83 9.12
C THR A 437 -8.30 -3.17 9.52
N LYS A 438 -8.84 -3.83 10.56
CA LYS A 438 -8.38 -5.17 10.98
C LYS A 438 -8.48 -6.17 9.83
N VAL A 439 -9.65 -6.27 9.19
CA VAL A 439 -9.87 -7.18 8.04
C VAL A 439 -8.99 -6.81 6.84
N ILE A 440 -8.83 -5.52 6.53
CA ILE A 440 -7.98 -5.05 5.43
C ILE A 440 -6.50 -5.41 5.67
N GLN A 441 -6.01 -5.30 6.92
CA GLN A 441 -4.64 -5.65 7.27
C GLN A 441 -4.42 -7.16 7.31
N GLU A 442 -5.30 -7.93 7.95
CA GLU A 442 -5.20 -9.41 8.02
C GLU A 442 -5.25 -10.07 6.63
N LEU A 443 -5.92 -9.44 5.66
CA LEU A 443 -5.97 -9.86 4.25
C LEU A 443 -4.92 -9.21 3.34
N ASN A 444 -3.96 -8.45 3.89
CA ASN A 444 -2.95 -7.73 3.10
C ASN A 444 -1.80 -8.66 2.67
N PRO A 445 -1.67 -9.00 1.37
CA PRO A 445 -0.66 -9.95 0.91
C PRO A 445 0.76 -9.39 0.91
N PHE A 446 0.97 -8.12 1.26
CA PHE A 446 2.29 -7.50 1.45
C PHE A 446 2.82 -7.59 2.89
N GLN A 447 2.07 -8.20 3.82
CA GLN A 447 2.58 -8.48 5.16
C GLN A 447 3.61 -9.63 5.16
N SER A 448 4.36 -9.77 6.25
CA SER A 448 5.46 -10.74 6.35
C SER A 448 4.98 -12.18 6.17
N ALA A 449 5.84 -13.05 5.64
CA ALA A 449 5.52 -14.45 5.32
C ALA A 449 5.01 -15.28 6.52
N SER A 450 5.26 -14.84 7.76
CA SER A 450 4.72 -15.44 8.99
C SER A 450 3.23 -15.15 9.23
N VAL A 451 2.67 -14.09 8.64
CA VAL A 451 1.22 -13.80 8.61
C VAL A 451 0.60 -14.38 7.34
N ASN A 452 1.37 -14.41 6.25
CA ASN A 452 0.94 -14.80 4.90
C ASN A 452 0.81 -16.33 4.67
N ALA A 453 0.55 -17.13 5.71
CA ALA A 453 0.31 -18.57 5.58
C ALA A 453 -0.94 -18.91 4.74
N ALA A 454 -1.83 -17.93 4.54
CA ALA A 454 -3.05 -18.01 3.74
C ALA A 454 -2.86 -17.66 2.26
N ALA A 455 -1.66 -17.29 1.79
CA ALA A 455 -1.45 -16.93 0.39
C ALA A 455 -1.76 -18.11 -0.55
N ILE A 456 -2.74 -17.90 -1.43
CA ILE A 456 -3.26 -18.97 -2.30
C ILE A 456 -2.31 -19.20 -3.48
N ARG A 457 -1.92 -20.46 -3.67
CA ARG A 457 -0.99 -20.90 -4.72
C ARG A 457 -1.55 -20.60 -6.12
N GLN A 458 -0.90 -19.69 -6.83
CA GLN A 458 -1.30 -19.32 -8.19
C GLN A 458 -0.89 -20.32 -9.27
N LEU A 459 0.15 -21.12 -9.04
CA LEU A 459 0.74 -22.05 -10.02
C LEU A 459 0.92 -23.45 -9.44
N PHE A 460 0.52 -24.46 -10.20
CA PHE A 460 0.67 -25.88 -9.88
C PHE A 460 1.54 -26.61 -10.91
N SER A 461 2.20 -27.67 -10.46
CA SER A 461 3.12 -28.49 -11.24
C SER A 461 2.46 -29.17 -12.45
N SER A 462 3.28 -29.43 -13.47
CA SER A 462 2.91 -30.28 -14.62
C SER A 462 3.03 -31.78 -14.33
N ASP A 463 3.72 -32.16 -13.24
CA ASP A 463 3.89 -33.54 -12.80
C ASP A 463 2.67 -34.00 -11.96
N PRO A 464 1.91 -35.01 -12.40
CA PRO A 464 0.76 -35.53 -11.66
C PRO A 464 1.08 -35.99 -10.23
N ALA A 465 2.28 -36.50 -9.96
CA ALA A 465 2.66 -36.98 -8.63
C ALA A 465 2.81 -35.83 -7.63
N ILE A 466 3.32 -34.68 -8.09
CA ILE A 466 3.46 -33.46 -7.30
C ILE A 466 2.12 -32.71 -7.22
N LEU A 467 1.42 -32.60 -8.35
CA LEU A 467 0.16 -31.87 -8.52
C LEU A 467 -0.92 -32.29 -7.51
N ILE A 468 -1.07 -33.59 -7.25
CA ILE A 468 -2.05 -34.09 -6.27
C ILE A 468 -1.75 -33.56 -4.86
N GLY A 469 -0.49 -33.63 -4.44
CA GLY A 469 -0.06 -33.12 -3.13
C GLY A 469 -0.19 -31.60 -3.03
N GLU A 470 0.15 -30.87 -4.09
CA GLU A 470 -0.02 -29.41 -4.14
C GLU A 470 -1.50 -29.01 -4.06
N ILE A 471 -2.40 -29.70 -4.77
CA ILE A 471 -3.84 -29.43 -4.70
C ILE A 471 -4.39 -29.75 -3.30
N GLN A 472 -4.02 -30.88 -2.69
CA GLN A 472 -4.50 -31.26 -1.36
C GLN A 472 -4.04 -30.27 -0.28
N GLN A 473 -2.78 -29.84 -0.31
CA GLN A 473 -2.26 -28.78 0.56
C GLN A 473 -3.04 -27.48 0.37
N GLU A 474 -3.33 -27.12 -0.88
CA GLU A 474 -4.03 -25.88 -1.18
C GLU A 474 -5.50 -25.92 -0.77
N GLN A 475 -6.18 -27.07 -0.90
CA GLN A 475 -7.54 -27.26 -0.38
C GLN A 475 -7.60 -27.12 1.15
N VAL A 476 -6.58 -27.57 1.89
CA VAL A 476 -6.49 -27.34 3.34
C VAL A 476 -6.42 -25.83 3.65
N LYS A 477 -5.59 -25.07 2.94
CA LYS A 477 -5.54 -23.60 3.09
C LYS A 477 -6.84 -22.94 2.71
N MET A 478 -7.49 -23.35 1.62
CA MET A 478 -8.77 -22.80 1.18
C MET A 478 -9.85 -22.98 2.25
N ARG A 479 -9.90 -24.13 2.94
CA ARG A 479 -10.85 -24.31 4.07
C ARG A 479 -10.59 -23.33 5.21
N ALA A 480 -9.33 -23.10 5.59
CA ALA A 480 -8.98 -22.10 6.60
C ALA A 480 -9.31 -20.66 6.14
N TYR A 481 -9.06 -20.35 4.86
CA TYR A 481 -9.38 -19.04 4.27
C TYR A 481 -10.89 -18.78 4.21
N ILE A 482 -11.69 -19.77 3.79
CA ILE A 482 -13.17 -19.69 3.79
C ILE A 482 -13.69 -19.50 5.22
N ALA A 483 -13.14 -20.20 6.21
CA ALA A 483 -13.53 -20.04 7.61
C ALA A 483 -13.21 -18.64 8.15
N TYR A 484 -12.04 -18.07 7.82
CA TYR A 484 -11.72 -16.68 8.12
C TYR A 484 -12.70 -15.71 7.45
N LEU A 485 -12.97 -15.89 6.16
CA LEU A 485 -13.91 -15.03 5.43
C LEU A 485 -15.32 -15.09 6.01
N ASN A 486 -15.82 -16.28 6.42
CA ASN A 486 -17.08 -16.41 7.16
C ASN A 486 -17.10 -15.54 8.42
N GLN A 487 -16.02 -15.58 9.23
CA GLN A 487 -15.92 -14.82 10.46
C GLN A 487 -15.85 -13.30 10.20
N ALA A 488 -15.12 -12.86 9.16
CA ALA A 488 -15.03 -11.46 8.77
C ALA A 488 -16.37 -10.93 8.23
N ILE A 489 -17.05 -11.71 7.38
CA ILE A 489 -18.40 -11.40 6.86
C ILE A 489 -19.37 -11.24 8.04
N HIS A 490 -19.44 -12.23 8.93
CA HIS A 490 -20.36 -12.19 10.08
C HIS A 490 -20.08 -11.00 11.00
N SER A 491 -18.81 -10.69 11.26
CA SER A 491 -18.41 -9.53 12.06
C SER A 491 -18.88 -8.21 11.43
N LEU A 492 -18.80 -8.10 10.10
CA LEU A 492 -19.32 -6.94 9.37
C LEU A 492 -20.85 -6.89 9.35
N GLU A 493 -21.56 -8.03 9.24
CA GLU A 493 -23.03 -8.08 9.36
C GLU A 493 -23.49 -7.52 10.71
N VAL A 494 -22.87 -7.97 11.81
CA VAL A 494 -23.13 -7.49 13.18
C VAL A 494 -22.81 -6.00 13.31
N ALA A 495 -21.76 -5.51 12.63
CA ALA A 495 -21.39 -4.10 12.58
C ALA A 495 -22.27 -3.23 11.65
N LYS A 496 -23.22 -3.79 10.90
CA LYS A 496 -24.08 -3.03 9.97
C LYS A 496 -24.76 -1.80 10.60
N PRO A 497 -25.30 -1.84 11.83
CA PRO A 497 -25.89 -0.66 12.47
C PRO A 497 -24.90 0.50 12.67
N LEU A 498 -23.61 0.21 12.84
CA LEU A 498 -22.56 1.23 12.95
C LEU A 498 -22.34 1.91 11.58
N ARG A 499 -22.36 1.15 10.49
CA ARG A 499 -22.33 1.69 9.12
C ARG A 499 -23.56 2.53 8.82
N ASP A 500 -24.76 2.08 9.19
CA ASP A 500 -25.98 2.86 8.96
C ASP A 500 -26.07 4.12 9.82
N ALA A 501 -25.37 4.16 10.97
CA ALA A 501 -25.23 5.35 11.81
C ALA A 501 -24.05 6.27 11.43
N SER A 502 -23.14 5.84 10.55
CA SER A 502 -21.97 6.64 10.17
C SER A 502 -22.38 7.90 9.37
N PRO A 503 -21.90 9.09 9.74
CA PRO A 503 -22.12 10.31 8.96
C PRO A 503 -21.24 10.40 7.70
N SER A 504 -20.24 9.52 7.55
CA SER A 504 -19.29 9.56 6.43
C SER A 504 -19.73 8.66 5.29
N LEU A 505 -20.13 9.25 4.16
CA LEU A 505 -20.47 8.52 2.95
C LEU A 505 -19.30 7.67 2.43
N ARG A 506 -18.05 8.11 2.66
CA ARG A 506 -16.83 7.36 2.37
C ARG A 506 -16.70 6.11 3.24
N GLN A 507 -16.89 6.21 4.56
CA GLN A 507 -16.89 5.04 5.45
C GLN A 507 -17.99 4.04 5.07
N GLN A 508 -19.22 4.52 4.79
CA GLN A 508 -20.31 3.67 4.33
C GLN A 508 -19.95 2.95 3.02
N ALA A 509 -19.30 3.64 2.07
CA ALA A 509 -18.90 3.07 0.79
C ALA A 509 -17.78 2.03 0.93
N ASN A 510 -16.79 2.29 1.79
CA ASN A 510 -15.74 1.34 2.12
C ASN A 510 -16.33 0.06 2.73
N TYR A 511 -17.27 0.19 3.69
CA TYR A 511 -17.97 -0.97 4.25
C TYR A 511 -18.75 -1.75 3.19
N ASP A 512 -19.56 -1.07 2.37
CA ASP A 512 -20.41 -1.74 1.38
C ASP A 512 -19.56 -2.55 0.39
N LEU A 513 -18.47 -1.95 -0.11
CA LEU A 513 -17.54 -2.59 -1.05
C LEU A 513 -16.75 -3.73 -0.40
N LEU A 514 -16.20 -3.52 0.81
CA LEU A 514 -15.50 -4.55 1.57
C LEU A 514 -16.40 -5.77 1.79
N PHE A 515 -17.63 -5.56 2.23
CA PHE A 515 -18.59 -6.62 2.48
C PHE A 515 -18.92 -7.42 1.20
N ALA A 516 -19.18 -6.72 0.09
CA ALA A 516 -19.47 -7.34 -1.20
C ALA A 516 -18.26 -8.10 -1.78
N GLN A 517 -17.04 -7.59 -1.58
CA GLN A 517 -15.80 -8.26 -1.97
C GLN A 517 -15.58 -9.53 -1.14
N LEU A 518 -15.73 -9.49 0.19
CA LEU A 518 -15.55 -10.68 1.03
C LEU A 518 -16.53 -11.80 0.68
N LEU A 519 -17.81 -11.48 0.44
CA LEU A 519 -18.79 -12.44 -0.10
C LEU A 519 -18.31 -13.05 -1.42
N THR A 520 -17.85 -12.22 -2.35
CA THR A 520 -17.36 -12.65 -3.67
C THR A 520 -16.12 -13.54 -3.56
N TYR A 521 -15.17 -13.19 -2.70
CA TYR A 521 -13.92 -13.92 -2.50
C TYR A 521 -14.17 -15.27 -1.82
N ARG A 522 -15.12 -15.31 -0.87
CA ARG A 522 -15.55 -16.56 -0.22
C ARG A 522 -16.15 -17.53 -1.22
N ILE A 523 -17.03 -17.03 -2.10
CA ILE A 523 -17.64 -17.84 -3.17
C ILE A 523 -16.55 -18.35 -4.12
N ARG A 524 -15.64 -17.50 -4.59
CA ARG A 524 -14.52 -17.92 -5.47
C ARG A 524 -13.66 -19.01 -4.82
N ALA A 525 -13.36 -18.88 -3.53
CA ALA A 525 -12.57 -19.87 -2.79
C ALA A 525 -13.31 -21.22 -2.62
N ALA A 526 -14.61 -21.20 -2.31
CA ALA A 526 -15.43 -22.40 -2.18
C ALA A 526 -15.62 -23.12 -3.53
N GLU A 527 -15.92 -22.36 -4.57
CA GLU A 527 -16.02 -22.83 -5.96
C GLU A 527 -14.70 -23.48 -6.44
N LEU A 528 -13.55 -22.86 -6.15
CA LEU A 528 -12.24 -23.42 -6.50
C LEU A 528 -11.93 -24.69 -5.71
N HIS A 529 -12.26 -24.74 -4.41
CA HIS A 529 -12.10 -25.93 -3.57
C HIS A 529 -12.90 -27.12 -4.12
N ASP A 530 -14.16 -26.89 -4.49
CA ASP A 530 -15.06 -27.92 -5.02
C ASP A 530 -14.62 -28.36 -6.44
N TYR A 531 -14.29 -27.41 -7.32
CA TYR A 531 -13.75 -27.70 -8.64
C TYR A 531 -12.45 -28.52 -8.58
N LEU A 532 -11.52 -28.19 -7.67
CA LEU A 532 -10.29 -28.96 -7.48
C LEU A 532 -10.57 -30.41 -7.04
N THR A 533 -11.66 -30.64 -6.30
CA THR A 533 -12.10 -32.00 -5.93
C THR A 533 -12.55 -32.79 -7.16
N LEU A 534 -13.32 -32.18 -8.06
CA LEU A 534 -13.74 -32.80 -9.33
C LEU A 534 -12.53 -33.06 -10.25
N PHE A 535 -11.64 -32.07 -10.37
CA PHE A 535 -10.42 -32.17 -11.19
C PHE A 535 -9.51 -33.34 -10.77
N LEU A 536 -9.37 -33.60 -9.46
CA LEU A 536 -8.65 -34.78 -8.97
C LEU A 536 -9.35 -36.11 -9.31
N GLN A 537 -10.68 -36.13 -9.37
CA GLN A 537 -11.45 -37.33 -9.75
C GLN A 537 -11.29 -37.66 -11.24
N GLU A 538 -11.21 -36.65 -12.11
CA GLU A 538 -11.02 -36.82 -13.56
C GLU A 538 -9.63 -37.34 -13.95
N ARG A 539 -8.64 -37.27 -13.05
CA ARG A 539 -7.24 -37.74 -13.24
C ARG A 539 -6.60 -37.13 -14.49
N PRO A 540 -6.20 -35.84 -14.46
CA PRO A 540 -5.62 -35.16 -15.61
C PRO A 540 -4.40 -35.90 -16.17
N ALA A 541 -4.36 -36.07 -17.50
CA ALA A 541 -3.23 -36.68 -18.18
C ALA A 541 -2.00 -35.76 -18.09
N GLY A 542 -0.95 -36.22 -17.40
CA GLY A 542 0.28 -35.45 -17.21
C GLY A 542 0.99 -35.14 -18.52
N GLY A 543 1.19 -33.84 -18.81
CA GLY A 543 1.95 -33.36 -19.95
C GLY A 543 3.14 -32.52 -19.49
N SER A 544 4.37 -33.00 -19.68
CA SER A 544 5.63 -32.46 -19.14
C SER A 544 6.05 -31.06 -19.64
N LYS A 545 5.14 -30.28 -20.21
CA LYS A 545 5.38 -28.95 -20.82
C LYS A 545 4.42 -27.87 -20.33
N TRP A 546 3.35 -28.25 -19.63
CA TRP A 546 2.28 -27.33 -19.22
C TRP A 546 1.95 -27.55 -17.75
N GLY A 547 2.20 -26.54 -16.91
CA GLY A 547 1.67 -26.47 -15.55
C GLY A 547 0.24 -25.94 -15.56
N TRP A 548 -0.29 -25.65 -14.37
CA TRP A 548 -1.64 -25.10 -14.23
C TRP A 548 -1.61 -23.76 -13.48
N ARG A 549 -2.50 -22.83 -13.84
CA ARG A 549 -2.67 -21.53 -13.17
C ARG A 549 -4.13 -21.33 -12.76
N ILE A 550 -4.36 -20.79 -11.56
CA ILE A 550 -5.70 -20.31 -11.16
C ILE A 550 -6.16 -19.20 -12.11
N VAL A 551 -7.42 -19.25 -12.52
CA VAL A 551 -8.11 -18.17 -13.22
C VAL A 551 -9.50 -17.96 -12.65
N MET A 552 -9.87 -16.70 -12.47
CA MET A 552 -11.25 -16.28 -12.24
C MET A 552 -12.02 -16.32 -13.56
N THR A 553 -13.29 -16.74 -13.52
CA THR A 553 -14.12 -16.88 -14.70
C THR A 553 -15.57 -16.46 -14.44
N LYS A 554 -16.29 -16.07 -15.50
CA LYS A 554 -17.73 -15.73 -15.40
C LYS A 554 -18.64 -16.95 -15.26
N GLN A 555 -18.15 -18.15 -15.55
CA GLN A 555 -18.91 -19.40 -15.49
C GLN A 555 -18.58 -20.15 -14.20
N LEU A 556 -19.61 -20.60 -13.48
CA LEU A 556 -19.44 -21.54 -12.38
C LEU A 556 -19.18 -22.95 -12.96
N MET A 557 -18.16 -23.61 -12.44
CA MET A 557 -17.84 -25.02 -12.63
C MET A 557 -18.70 -25.91 -11.71
N THR A 558 -19.07 -25.41 -10.52
CA THR A 558 -19.92 -26.11 -9.53
C THR A 558 -21.21 -25.32 -9.19
N PRO A 559 -22.03 -24.95 -10.19
CA PRO A 559 -23.17 -24.06 -10.02
C PRO A 559 -24.25 -24.58 -9.07
N GLN A 560 -24.35 -25.90 -8.86
CA GLN A 560 -25.36 -26.51 -7.99
C GLN A 560 -25.17 -26.11 -6.52
N ASN A 561 -23.92 -25.85 -6.10
CA ASN A 561 -23.57 -25.59 -4.71
C ASN A 561 -23.76 -24.11 -4.34
N HIS A 562 -23.36 -23.19 -5.22
CA HIS A 562 -23.11 -21.77 -4.86
C HIS A 562 -24.11 -20.76 -5.45
N TRP A 563 -25.15 -21.19 -6.18
CA TRP A 563 -26.03 -20.29 -6.96
C TRP A 563 -26.74 -19.20 -6.14
N ALA A 564 -27.22 -19.52 -4.95
CA ALA A 564 -28.01 -18.60 -4.11
C ALA A 564 -27.13 -17.47 -3.55
N GLU A 565 -25.89 -17.81 -3.18
CA GLU A 565 -24.90 -16.87 -2.66
C GLU A 565 -24.35 -15.97 -3.76
N VAL A 566 -24.15 -16.52 -4.96
CA VAL A 566 -23.80 -15.74 -6.16
C VAL A 566 -24.88 -14.70 -6.46
N ALA A 567 -26.16 -15.05 -6.31
CA ALA A 567 -27.26 -14.09 -6.48
C ALA A 567 -27.21 -12.98 -5.41
N LEU A 568 -26.93 -13.34 -4.14
CA LEU A 568 -26.81 -12.39 -3.04
C LEU A 568 -25.61 -11.43 -3.23
N ALA A 569 -24.41 -11.96 -3.42
CA ALA A 569 -23.18 -11.18 -3.60
C ALA A 569 -23.27 -10.26 -4.83
N ARG A 570 -23.83 -10.77 -5.94
CA ARG A 570 -24.15 -9.97 -7.14
C ARG A 570 -25.08 -8.81 -6.81
N SER A 571 -26.15 -9.04 -6.04
CA SER A 571 -27.11 -7.97 -5.70
C SER A 571 -26.46 -6.83 -4.89
N PHE A 572 -25.50 -7.14 -4.00
CA PHE A 572 -24.72 -6.12 -3.30
C PHE A 572 -23.81 -5.32 -4.25
N LEU A 573 -23.08 -5.99 -5.14
CA LEU A 573 -22.23 -5.31 -6.13
C LEU A 573 -23.06 -4.43 -7.09
N GLU A 574 -24.15 -4.95 -7.64
CA GLU A 574 -25.08 -4.22 -8.53
C GLU A 574 -25.72 -3.01 -7.81
N HIS A 575 -26.02 -3.15 -6.51
CA HIS A 575 -26.47 -2.04 -5.68
C HIS A 575 -25.40 -0.95 -5.53
N ILE A 576 -24.13 -1.31 -5.27
CA ILE A 576 -23.02 -0.35 -5.17
C ILE A 576 -22.81 0.39 -6.50
N VAL A 577 -22.77 -0.33 -7.62
CA VAL A 577 -22.64 0.26 -8.97
C VAL A 577 -23.76 1.27 -9.25
N THR A 578 -24.99 0.98 -8.81
CA THR A 578 -26.15 1.85 -9.02
C THR A 578 -26.17 3.03 -8.06
N ALA A 579 -26.00 2.79 -6.75
CA ALA A 579 -26.12 3.79 -5.69
C ALA A 579 -24.93 4.76 -5.64
N ARG A 580 -23.75 4.33 -6.10
CA ARG A 580 -22.50 5.12 -6.08
C ARG A 580 -21.94 5.36 -7.48
N LYS A 581 -22.82 5.43 -8.49
CA LYS A 581 -22.45 5.66 -9.89
C LYS A 581 -21.54 6.89 -10.04
N GLY A 582 -20.46 6.76 -10.81
CA GLY A 582 -19.51 7.85 -11.04
C GLY A 582 -18.48 8.03 -9.94
N THR A 583 -18.24 7.00 -9.12
CA THR A 583 -17.22 6.97 -8.05
C THR A 583 -16.32 5.73 -8.17
N PRO A 584 -15.13 5.70 -7.55
CA PRO A 584 -14.24 4.54 -7.59
C PRO A 584 -14.84 3.28 -6.95
N TRP A 585 -15.73 3.40 -5.95
CA TRP A 585 -16.43 2.24 -5.39
C TRP A 585 -17.31 1.53 -6.41
N ALA A 586 -17.97 2.28 -7.31
CA ALA A 586 -18.74 1.68 -8.40
C ALA A 586 -17.83 1.07 -9.48
N ALA A 587 -16.68 1.67 -9.77
CA ALA A 587 -15.70 1.08 -10.70
C ALA A 587 -15.13 -0.25 -10.16
N ALA A 588 -14.75 -0.28 -8.88
CA ALA A 588 -14.28 -1.49 -8.21
C ALA A 588 -15.36 -2.59 -8.13
N ALA A 589 -16.60 -2.24 -7.77
CA ALA A 589 -17.71 -3.19 -7.76
C ALA A 589 -18.04 -3.74 -9.16
N GLN A 590 -17.97 -2.91 -10.20
CA GLN A 590 -18.14 -3.33 -11.59
C GLN A 590 -17.00 -4.27 -12.03
N LEU A 591 -15.76 -4.00 -11.62
CA LEU A 591 -14.62 -4.88 -11.90
C LEU A 591 -14.81 -6.28 -11.30
N GLU A 592 -15.37 -6.39 -10.09
CA GLU A 592 -15.69 -7.69 -9.49
C GLU A 592 -16.79 -8.44 -10.24
N LEU A 593 -17.83 -7.75 -10.70
CA LEU A 593 -18.86 -8.32 -11.59
C LEU A 593 -18.28 -8.79 -12.92
N ASP A 594 -17.27 -8.08 -13.44
CA ASP A 594 -16.59 -8.41 -14.69
C ASP A 594 -15.54 -9.52 -14.57
N ARG A 595 -14.88 -9.66 -13.41
CA ARG A 595 -14.08 -10.84 -13.05
C ARG A 595 -14.96 -12.10 -12.96
N GLY A 596 -16.16 -11.94 -12.38
CA GLY A 596 -17.11 -13.04 -12.15
C GLY A 596 -16.86 -13.79 -10.83
N PHE A 597 -17.70 -14.80 -10.59
CA PHE A 597 -17.73 -15.56 -9.32
C PHE A 597 -17.11 -16.95 -9.43
N GLY A 598 -16.86 -17.43 -10.66
CA GLY A 598 -16.24 -18.73 -10.91
C GLY A 598 -14.74 -18.71 -10.72
N ALA A 599 -14.16 -19.84 -10.35
CA ALA A 599 -12.72 -20.04 -10.28
C ALA A 599 -12.37 -21.44 -10.77
N ALA A 600 -11.29 -21.56 -11.54
CA ALA A 600 -10.82 -22.81 -12.12
C ALA A 600 -9.29 -22.79 -12.28
N ILE A 601 -8.71 -23.87 -12.79
CA ILE A 601 -7.31 -23.89 -13.23
C ILE A 601 -7.24 -24.12 -14.74
N GLN A 602 -6.36 -23.37 -15.42
CA GLN A 602 -6.10 -23.51 -16.85
C GLN A 602 -4.66 -23.95 -17.11
N PRO A 603 -4.39 -24.69 -18.21
CA PRO A 603 -3.03 -25.06 -18.58
C PRO A 603 -2.24 -23.82 -19.02
N VAL A 604 -1.02 -23.68 -18.52
CA VAL A 604 -0.05 -22.63 -18.88
C VAL A 604 1.30 -23.27 -19.17
N PRO A 605 2.17 -22.67 -20.02
CA PRO A 605 3.52 -23.20 -20.21
C PRO A 605 4.21 -23.36 -18.86
N ALA A 606 4.90 -24.48 -18.64
CA ALA A 606 5.68 -24.66 -17.43
C ALA A 606 6.75 -23.53 -17.32
N PRO A 607 6.95 -22.93 -16.14
CA PRO A 607 7.88 -21.83 -15.92
C PRO A 607 9.35 -22.26 -16.10
#